data_AF-A0A2A3G913-F1
#
_entry.id   AF-A0A2A3G913-F1
#
_cell.length_a   1.000
_cell.length_b   1.000
_cell.length_c   1.000
_cell.angle_alpha   90.00
_cell.angle_beta   90.00
_cell.angle_gamma   90.00
#
_symmetry.space_group_name_H-M   'P 1'
#
loop_
_entity.id
_entity.type
_entity.pdbx_description
1 polymer ?
#
loop_
_entity_poly.entity_id
_entity_poly.type
_entity_poly.pdbx_seq_one_letter_code
_entity_poly.pdbx_strand_id
1 'polypeptide(L)'
;MSFEIIERGETLVAGLPVRSPRRALGQLSDPRLDRAWTRVLHHEVGGPLASTYIDFAPDVESYYTQIVGYECATVDDATRGHVISRIPPGTYAKFSSRGMFPDVMLRLWAQVSEAEAHGDIERTYTGDLEAYPHAYAVDLYIPIRVDESAGPSNATGEKL
;
A
#
# COMPACT_ATOMS: atom_id res chain seq x y z
N MET A 1 12.51 -13.57 6.19
CA MET A 1 12.05 -12.16 6.27
C MET A 1 10.59 -12.13 5.86
N SER A 2 9.77 -11.41 6.60
CA SER A 2 8.32 -11.28 6.38
C SER A 2 7.96 -10.31 5.25
N PHE A 3 8.94 -9.59 4.71
CA PHE A 3 8.82 -8.62 3.62
C PHE A 3 10.11 -8.52 2.80
N GLU A 4 10.04 -7.85 1.64
CA GLU A 4 11.15 -7.51 0.76
C GLU A 4 11.29 -5.99 0.68
N ILE A 5 12.51 -5.44 0.72
CA ILE A 5 12.75 -4.01 0.49
C ILE A 5 12.93 -3.80 -1.01
N ILE A 6 12.13 -2.89 -1.60
CA ILE A 6 12.17 -2.60 -3.02
C ILE A 6 12.12 -1.10 -3.30
N GLU A 7 12.64 -0.70 -4.46
CA GLU A 7 12.46 0.64 -5.02
C GLU A 7 11.23 0.66 -5.93
N ARG A 8 10.40 1.69 -5.82
CA ARG A 8 9.30 1.94 -6.76
C ARG A 8 9.34 3.37 -7.30
N GLY A 9 9.01 3.50 -8.58
CA GLY A 9 8.73 4.79 -9.20
C GLY A 9 7.39 5.38 -8.75
N GLU A 10 7.07 6.57 -9.25
CA GLU A 10 5.74 7.16 -9.08
C GLU A 10 4.66 6.16 -9.53
N THR A 11 3.63 5.97 -8.71
CA THR A 11 2.51 5.08 -9.02
C THR A 11 1.22 5.89 -9.00
N LEU A 12 0.44 5.84 -10.08
CA LEU A 12 -0.88 6.45 -10.14
C LEU A 12 -1.95 5.40 -9.89
N VAL A 13 -2.85 5.66 -8.94
CA VAL A 13 -4.00 4.79 -8.64
C VAL A 13 -5.28 5.58 -8.90
N ALA A 14 -6.05 5.17 -9.89
CA ALA A 14 -7.35 5.74 -10.18
C ALA A 14 -8.47 4.88 -9.61
N GLY A 15 -9.53 5.50 -9.10
CA GLY A 15 -10.66 4.74 -8.56
C GLY A 15 -11.72 5.56 -7.83
N LEU A 16 -12.49 4.87 -6.99
CA LEU A 16 -13.52 5.46 -6.15
C LEU A 16 -12.98 5.70 -4.74
N PRO A 17 -13.10 6.92 -4.19
CA PRO A 17 -12.63 7.21 -2.84
C PRO A 17 -13.64 6.72 -1.80
N VAL A 18 -13.13 6.05 -0.78
CA VAL A 18 -13.84 5.63 0.43
C VAL A 18 -13.19 6.35 1.60
N ARG A 19 -13.87 7.36 2.13
CA ARG A 19 -13.38 8.11 3.30
C ARG A 19 -13.96 7.54 4.60
N SER A 20 -13.09 7.24 5.55
CA SER A 20 -13.46 6.82 6.90
C SER A 20 -12.35 7.17 7.89
N PRO A 21 -12.48 8.28 8.65
CA PRO A 21 -11.37 8.84 9.42
C PRO A 21 -10.92 8.02 10.64
N ARG A 22 -11.47 6.82 10.86
CA ARG A 22 -11.12 5.93 11.99
C ARG A 22 -11.23 4.45 11.62
N ARG A 23 -11.07 4.09 10.35
CA ARG A 23 -11.17 2.69 9.96
C ARG A 23 -9.89 1.99 10.41
N ALA A 24 -10.01 1.03 11.33
CA ALA A 24 -8.94 0.09 11.59
C ALA A 24 -8.57 -0.58 10.25
N LEU A 25 -7.32 -0.42 9.83
CA LEU A 25 -6.80 -1.05 8.63
C LEU A 25 -6.98 -2.56 8.78
N GLY A 26 -7.67 -3.19 7.82
CA GLY A 26 -8.06 -4.60 7.93
C GLY A 26 -9.32 -4.90 8.74
N GLN A 27 -10.23 -3.96 9.09
CA GLN A 27 -11.60 -4.34 9.52
C GLN A 27 -12.55 -4.48 8.31
N LEU A 28 -13.31 -5.60 8.31
CA LEU A 28 -13.70 -6.33 7.10
C LEU A 28 -15.20 -6.40 6.78
N SER A 29 -15.97 -5.46 7.26
CA SER A 29 -17.29 -5.21 6.67
C SER A 29 -17.53 -3.73 6.64
N ASP A 30 -17.01 -3.10 5.60
CA ASP A 30 -17.38 -1.73 5.26
C ASP A 30 -18.24 -1.80 4.00
N PRO A 31 -19.58 -1.64 4.13
CA PRO A 31 -20.48 -1.64 2.99
C PRO A 31 -20.13 -0.59 1.92
N ARG A 32 -19.39 0.46 2.30
CA ARG A 32 -18.89 1.46 1.34
C ARG A 32 -17.75 0.90 0.51
N LEU A 33 -16.86 0.11 1.12
CA LEU A 33 -15.78 -0.57 0.42
C LEU A 33 -16.34 -1.63 -0.54
N ASP A 34 -17.30 -2.44 -0.07
CA ASP A 34 -17.96 -3.46 -0.91
C ASP A 34 -18.65 -2.81 -2.11
N ARG A 35 -19.36 -1.69 -1.89
CA ARG A 35 -20.01 -0.93 -2.96
C ARG A 35 -18.99 -0.33 -3.93
N ALA A 36 -17.87 0.19 -3.44
CA ALA A 36 -16.83 0.75 -4.28
C ALA A 36 -16.19 -0.32 -5.17
N TRP A 37 -15.79 -1.46 -4.60
CA TRP A 37 -15.25 -2.59 -5.37
C TRP A 37 -16.27 -3.13 -6.36
N THR A 38 -17.53 -3.32 -5.95
CA THR A 38 -18.60 -3.77 -6.86
C THR A 38 -18.69 -2.86 -8.08
N ARG A 39 -18.68 -1.53 -7.88
CA ARG A 39 -18.72 -0.57 -8.99
C ARG A 39 -17.47 -0.68 -9.87
N VAL A 40 -16.28 -0.66 -9.29
CA VAL A 40 -15.01 -0.76 -10.04
C VAL A 40 -14.99 -2.04 -10.89
N LEU A 41 -15.37 -3.18 -10.32
CA LEU A 41 -15.36 -4.48 -11.00
C LEU A 41 -16.44 -4.62 -12.09
N HIS A 42 -17.46 -3.77 -12.09
CA HIS A 42 -18.48 -3.70 -13.16
C HIS A 42 -18.07 -2.81 -14.33
N HIS A 43 -16.98 -2.06 -14.22
CA HIS A 43 -16.43 -1.24 -15.30
C HIS A 43 -15.20 -1.93 -15.93
N GLU A 44 -15.02 -1.73 -17.23
CA GLU A 44 -13.73 -2.01 -17.85
C GLU A 44 -12.74 -0.95 -17.37
N VAL A 45 -11.69 -1.41 -16.68
CA VAL A 45 -10.67 -0.55 -16.10
C VAL A 45 -9.35 -0.72 -16.85
N GLY A 46 -8.58 0.37 -16.95
CA GLY A 46 -7.42 0.46 -17.83
C GLY A 46 -6.15 -0.25 -17.35
N GLY A 47 -6.15 -0.85 -16.17
CA GLY A 47 -4.96 -1.43 -15.56
C GLY A 47 -5.23 -2.47 -14.47
N PRO A 48 -4.17 -3.03 -13.89
CA PRO A 48 -4.30 -4.02 -12.83
C PRO A 48 -4.97 -3.41 -11.61
N LEU A 49 -5.81 -4.20 -10.94
CA LEU A 49 -6.50 -3.74 -9.74
C LEU A 49 -5.49 -3.34 -8.66
N ALA A 50 -5.80 -2.24 -7.99
CA ALA A 50 -5.00 -1.68 -6.93
C ALA A 50 -5.85 -0.83 -6.00
N SER A 51 -5.33 -0.57 -4.81
CA SER A 51 -5.96 0.33 -3.86
C SER A 51 -4.88 1.07 -3.09
N THR A 52 -5.16 2.29 -2.64
CA THR A 52 -4.17 3.09 -1.91
C THR A 52 -4.78 3.78 -0.72
N TYR A 53 -3.99 3.88 0.34
CA TYR A 53 -4.30 4.61 1.55
C TYR A 53 -3.52 5.90 1.58
N ILE A 54 -4.22 7.04 1.60
CA ILE A 54 -3.64 8.38 1.54
C ILE A 54 -4.34 9.31 2.55
N ASP A 55 -3.82 10.53 2.66
CA ASP A 55 -4.23 11.52 3.65
C ASP A 55 -4.02 11.00 5.08
N PHE A 56 -2.77 10.66 5.42
CA PHE A 56 -2.42 10.24 6.78
C PHE A 56 -2.67 11.37 7.77
N ALA A 57 -3.31 11.03 8.88
CA ALA A 57 -3.68 11.94 9.94
C ALA A 57 -3.03 11.50 11.26
N PRO A 58 -1.93 12.17 11.68
CA PRO A 58 -1.18 11.78 12.88
C PRO A 58 -1.99 11.83 14.18
N ASP A 59 -3.03 12.65 14.25
CA ASP A 59 -3.90 12.80 15.42
C ASP A 59 -4.76 11.56 15.71
N VAL A 60 -4.99 10.73 14.70
CA VAL A 60 -5.75 9.48 14.80
C VAL A 60 -4.96 8.26 14.34
N GLU A 61 -3.67 8.43 14.04
CA GLU A 61 -2.75 7.38 13.55
C GLU A 61 -3.34 6.54 12.40
N SER A 62 -4.05 7.20 11.48
CA SER A 62 -4.77 6.52 10.40
C SER A 62 -4.83 7.37 9.13
N TYR A 63 -5.03 6.71 8.00
CA TYR A 63 -5.39 7.35 6.74
C TYR A 63 -6.87 7.73 6.71
N TYR A 64 -7.18 8.91 6.17
CA TYR A 64 -8.57 9.34 5.99
C TYR A 64 -9.22 8.78 4.73
N THR A 65 -8.43 8.44 3.71
CA THR A 65 -8.94 8.10 2.39
C THR A 65 -8.31 6.80 1.90
N GLN A 66 -9.16 5.83 1.54
CA GLN A 66 -8.77 4.70 0.71
C GLN A 66 -9.34 4.91 -0.69
N ILE A 67 -8.52 4.81 -1.74
CA ILE A 67 -9.02 4.74 -3.12
C ILE A 67 -9.04 3.28 -3.54
N VAL A 68 -10.21 2.82 -3.98
CA VAL A 68 -10.43 1.49 -4.53
C VAL A 68 -10.45 1.58 -6.05
N GLY A 69 -9.57 0.86 -6.74
CA GLY A 69 -9.50 0.97 -8.19
C GLY A 69 -8.39 0.15 -8.84
N TYR A 70 -7.54 0.83 -9.60
CA TYR A 70 -6.53 0.22 -10.47
C TYR A 70 -5.35 1.17 -10.72
N GLU A 71 -4.20 0.61 -11.06
CA GLU A 71 -3.04 1.39 -11.48
C GLU A 71 -3.25 1.97 -12.89
N CYS A 72 -2.75 3.19 -13.12
CA CYS A 72 -2.75 3.88 -14.41
C CYS A 72 -1.33 4.24 -14.81
N ALA A 73 -1.04 4.25 -16.12
CA ALA A 73 0.25 4.73 -16.61
C ALA A 73 0.29 6.26 -16.63
N THR A 74 -0.84 6.89 -16.96
CA THR A 74 -1.01 8.34 -17.04
C THR A 74 -2.37 8.76 -16.47
N VAL A 75 -2.55 10.05 -16.23
CA VAL A 75 -3.83 10.59 -15.73
C VAL A 75 -4.98 10.43 -16.74
N ASP A 76 -4.66 10.34 -18.03
CA ASP A 76 -5.66 10.22 -19.11
C ASP A 76 -6.26 8.81 -19.20
N ASP A 77 -5.61 7.81 -18.59
CA ASP A 77 -6.10 6.42 -18.54
C ASP A 77 -7.25 6.24 -17.53
N ALA A 78 -7.50 7.24 -16.68
CA ALA A 78 -8.52 7.15 -15.64
C ALA A 78 -9.94 7.20 -16.22
N THR A 79 -10.76 6.23 -15.83
CA THR A 79 -12.20 6.18 -16.11
C THR A 79 -12.86 7.47 -15.62
N ARG A 80 -13.67 8.10 -16.48
CA ARG A 80 -14.40 9.32 -16.13
C ARG A 80 -15.17 9.17 -14.82
N GLY A 81 -14.97 10.10 -13.90
CA GLY A 81 -15.62 10.13 -12.59
C GLY A 81 -14.83 9.42 -11.49
N HIS A 82 -13.71 8.76 -11.83
CA HIS A 82 -12.74 8.29 -10.85
C HIS A 82 -11.79 9.43 -10.44
N VAL A 83 -11.34 9.38 -9.20
CA VAL A 83 -10.28 10.24 -8.69
C VAL A 83 -8.94 9.54 -8.84
N ILE A 84 -7.85 10.29 -8.87
CA ILE A 84 -6.49 9.75 -9.02
C ILE A 84 -5.68 10.14 -7.78
N SER A 85 -5.02 9.15 -7.18
CA SER A 85 -3.91 9.38 -6.25
C SER A 85 -2.58 9.19 -6.96
N ARG A 86 -1.62 10.02 -6.57
CA ARG A 86 -0.23 9.95 -6.99
C ARG A 86 0.61 9.56 -5.78
N ILE A 87 1.08 8.32 -5.77
CA ILE A 87 1.96 7.80 -4.74
C ILE A 87 3.41 8.13 -5.16
N PRO A 88 4.19 8.82 -4.31
CA PRO A 88 5.52 9.27 -4.68
C PRO A 88 6.49 8.09 -4.87
N PRO A 89 7.52 8.25 -5.72
CA PRO A 89 8.61 7.28 -5.79
C PRO A 89 9.34 7.17 -4.45
N GLY A 90 9.97 6.03 -4.20
CA GLY A 90 10.81 5.80 -3.03
C GLY A 90 10.98 4.32 -2.69
N THR A 91 11.52 4.08 -1.50
CA THR A 91 11.71 2.74 -0.96
C THR A 91 10.47 2.24 -0.23
N TYR A 92 10.10 0.98 -0.49
CA TYR A 92 8.95 0.32 0.10
C TYR A 92 9.34 -1.02 0.72
N ALA A 93 8.73 -1.33 1.87
CA ALA A 93 8.62 -2.69 2.35
C ALA A 93 7.42 -3.38 1.68
N LYS A 94 7.69 -4.40 0.87
CA LYS A 94 6.70 -5.22 0.18
C LYS A 94 6.37 -6.46 1.03
N PHE A 95 5.15 -6.52 1.52
CA PHE A 95 4.56 -7.69 2.16
C PHE A 95 3.69 -8.43 1.15
N SER A 96 3.81 -9.75 1.08
CA SER A 96 3.01 -10.57 0.18
C SER A 96 2.30 -11.67 0.94
N SER A 97 1.01 -11.84 0.68
CA SER A 97 0.23 -12.92 1.27
C SER A 97 -0.75 -13.52 0.27
N ARG A 98 -1.13 -14.76 0.53
CA ARG A 98 -2.16 -15.47 -0.24
C ARG A 98 -3.25 -15.98 0.69
N GLY A 99 -4.46 -16.06 0.17
CA GLY A 99 -5.61 -16.63 0.86
C GLY A 99 -6.90 -15.86 0.57
N MET A 100 -7.92 -16.16 1.36
CA MET A 100 -9.23 -15.53 1.23
C MET A 100 -9.25 -14.17 1.92
N PHE A 101 -9.96 -13.21 1.32
CA PHE A 101 -10.52 -12.09 2.05
C PHE A 101 -11.63 -12.64 2.95
N PRO A 102 -11.79 -12.15 4.20
CA PRO A 102 -11.01 -11.14 4.89
C PRO A 102 -9.54 -11.45 5.25
N ASP A 103 -9.26 -12.69 5.61
CA ASP A 103 -8.13 -13.05 6.46
C ASP A 103 -6.75 -12.71 5.89
N VAL A 104 -6.61 -12.68 4.56
CA VAL A 104 -5.35 -12.29 3.89
C VAL A 104 -4.93 -10.86 4.27
N MET A 105 -5.88 -9.94 4.39
CA MET A 105 -5.59 -8.55 4.77
C MET A 105 -5.24 -8.43 6.25
N LEU A 106 -5.93 -9.17 7.12
CA LEU A 106 -5.61 -9.22 8.55
C LEU A 106 -4.18 -9.71 8.79
N ARG A 107 -3.77 -10.76 8.07
CA ARG A 107 -2.40 -11.28 8.15
C ARG A 107 -1.37 -10.27 7.68
N LEU A 108 -1.61 -9.60 6.55
CA LEU A 108 -0.69 -8.58 6.03
C LEU A 108 -0.50 -7.43 7.01
N TRP A 109 -1.59 -6.87 7.54
CA TRP A 109 -1.48 -5.77 8.50
C TRP A 109 -0.84 -6.20 9.82
N ALA A 110 -1.07 -7.43 10.28
CA ALA A 110 -0.36 -7.97 11.43
C ALA A 110 1.16 -8.05 11.19
N GLN A 111 1.60 -8.46 9.99
CA GLN A 111 3.02 -8.49 9.63
C GLN A 111 3.64 -7.08 9.58
N VAL A 112 2.90 -6.10 9.08
CA VAL A 112 3.34 -4.69 9.07
C VAL A 112 3.51 -4.18 10.49
N SER A 113 2.51 -4.39 11.36
CA SER A 113 2.56 -3.99 12.76
C SER A 113 3.70 -4.67 13.53
N GLU A 114 3.97 -5.95 13.25
CA GLU A 114 5.09 -6.67 13.86
C GLU A 114 6.44 -6.10 13.42
N ALA A 115 6.62 -5.82 12.12
CA ALA A 115 7.86 -5.23 11.60
C ALA A 115 8.11 -3.82 12.17
N GLU A 116 7.08 -2.99 12.28
CA GLU A 116 7.17 -1.66 12.89
C GLU A 116 7.48 -1.75 14.40
N ALA A 117 6.83 -2.66 15.13
CA ALA A 117 7.07 -2.87 16.57
C ALA A 117 8.48 -3.39 16.89
N HIS A 118 9.09 -4.17 15.99
CA HIS A 118 10.47 -4.64 16.12
C HIS A 118 11.51 -3.61 15.64
N GLY A 119 11.08 -2.50 15.02
CA GLY A 119 11.99 -1.51 14.45
C GLY A 119 12.67 -1.96 13.15
N ASP A 120 12.14 -3.00 12.49
CA ASP A 120 12.66 -3.47 11.20
C ASP A 120 12.33 -2.49 10.06
N ILE A 121 11.28 -1.67 10.23
CA ILE A 121 10.87 -0.62 9.31
C ILE A 121 10.44 0.64 10.07
N GLU A 122 10.64 1.81 9.46
CA GLU A 122 10.04 3.07 9.89
C GLU A 122 9.17 3.61 8.75
N ARG A 123 7.85 3.72 8.96
CA ARG A 123 6.91 4.14 7.90
C ARG A 123 6.99 5.64 7.66
N THR A 124 6.93 6.06 6.39
CA THR A 124 6.88 7.49 6.03
C THR A 124 5.46 8.02 5.86
N TYR A 125 4.48 7.12 5.79
CA TYR A 125 3.05 7.44 5.65
C TYR A 125 2.70 8.26 4.40
N THR A 126 3.50 8.16 3.33
CA THR A 126 3.32 8.93 2.09
C THR A 126 2.27 8.36 1.13
N GLY A 127 1.79 7.14 1.41
CA GLY A 127 0.80 6.46 0.59
C GLY A 127 1.07 4.96 0.55
N ASP A 128 0.26 4.18 1.26
CA ASP A 128 0.35 2.72 1.21
C ASP A 128 -0.36 2.22 -0.05
N LEU A 129 0.13 1.14 -0.66
CA LEU A 129 -0.41 0.58 -1.90
C LEU A 129 -0.72 -0.90 -1.75
N GLU A 130 -1.92 -1.30 -2.13
CA GLU A 130 -2.35 -2.68 -2.35
C GLU A 130 -2.33 -2.96 -3.85
N ALA A 131 -1.64 -4.02 -4.26
CA ALA A 131 -1.74 -4.57 -5.61
C ALA A 131 -2.29 -6.00 -5.54
N TYR A 132 -3.08 -6.37 -6.55
CA TYR A 132 -3.78 -7.65 -6.60
C TYR A 132 -3.27 -8.51 -7.77
N PRO A 133 -2.09 -9.15 -7.66
CA PRO A 133 -1.51 -9.92 -8.76
C PRO A 133 -2.31 -11.18 -9.12
N HIS A 134 -3.18 -11.65 -8.22
CA HIS A 134 -4.12 -12.75 -8.45
C HIS A 134 -5.35 -12.55 -7.55
N ALA A 135 -6.49 -13.16 -7.89
CA ALA A 135 -7.73 -13.14 -7.09
C ALA A 135 -7.59 -13.60 -5.61
N TYR A 136 -6.47 -14.22 -5.24
CA TYR A 136 -6.21 -14.73 -3.88
C TYR A 136 -4.83 -14.28 -3.37
N ALA A 137 -4.22 -13.30 -4.01
CA ALA A 137 -2.89 -12.80 -3.65
C ALA A 137 -2.95 -11.29 -3.53
N VAL A 138 -2.32 -10.77 -2.48
CA VAL A 138 -2.20 -9.34 -2.23
C VAL A 138 -0.74 -9.05 -1.96
N ASP A 139 -0.22 -8.06 -2.67
CA ASP A 139 1.05 -7.41 -2.38
C ASP A 139 0.72 -6.05 -1.74
N LEU A 140 1.21 -5.83 -0.52
CA LEU A 140 1.06 -4.59 0.24
C LEU A 140 2.42 -3.89 0.29
N TYR A 141 2.49 -2.71 -0.28
CA TYR A 141 3.67 -1.87 -0.33
C TYR A 141 3.52 -0.74 0.69
N ILE A 142 4.39 -0.75 1.70
CA ILE A 142 4.42 0.24 2.76
C ILE A 142 5.65 1.13 2.54
N PRO A 143 5.49 2.45 2.37
CA PRO A 143 6.62 3.35 2.17
C PRO A 143 7.40 3.49 3.47
N ILE A 144 8.73 3.33 3.38
CA ILE A 144 9.62 3.31 4.54
C ILE A 144 10.73 4.34 4.41
N ARG A 145 11.25 4.79 5.55
CA ARG A 145 12.46 5.59 5.61
C ARG A 145 13.65 4.65 5.48
N VAL A 146 14.60 5.03 4.64
CA VAL A 146 15.93 4.41 4.60
C VAL A 146 16.92 5.43 5.12
N ASP A 147 17.58 5.11 6.22
CA ASP A 147 18.68 5.93 6.70
C ASP A 147 19.90 5.72 5.77
N GLU A 148 20.23 6.74 4.97
CA GLU A 148 21.43 6.73 4.12
C GLU A 148 22.75 6.65 4.90
N SER A 149 22.72 6.69 6.24
CA SER A 149 23.90 6.63 7.10
C SER A 149 24.49 5.22 7.26
N ALA A 150 23.80 4.17 6.83
CA ALA A 150 24.32 2.81 6.76
C ALA A 150 24.93 2.50 5.38
N GLY A 151 25.84 3.34 4.90
CA GLY A 151 26.76 2.95 3.81
C GLY A 151 27.56 1.70 4.23
N PRO A 152 28.04 0.89 3.27
CA PRO A 152 28.75 -0.35 3.60
C PRO A 152 29.93 -0.04 4.52
N SER A 153 29.87 -0.56 5.75
CA SER A 153 31.00 -0.58 6.66
C SER A 153 32.10 -1.36 5.97
N ASN A 154 33.08 -0.65 5.39
CA ASN A 154 34.36 -1.22 5.02
C ASN A 154 35.09 -1.58 6.33
N ALA A 155 34.68 -2.68 6.94
CA ALA A 155 35.48 -3.41 7.90
C ALA A 155 36.58 -4.14 7.11
N THR A 156 37.55 -3.38 6.60
CA THR A 156 38.85 -3.93 6.23
C THR A 156 39.78 -3.76 7.42
N GLY A 157 39.57 -4.61 8.42
CA GLY A 157 40.62 -4.96 9.35
C GLY A 157 41.35 -6.19 8.81
N GLU A 158 42.60 -6.04 8.38
CA GLU A 158 43.75 -6.67 9.04
C GLU A 158 45.05 -6.53 8.21
N LYS A 159 46.05 -5.97 8.91
CA LYS A 159 47.47 -6.34 8.97
C LYS A 159 48.32 -6.37 7.69
N LEU A 160 49.28 -5.44 7.64
CA LEU A 160 50.70 -5.72 7.91
C LEU A 160 51.43 -4.45 8.35
#